data_AF-A0A2C9KJB7-F1
#
_entry.id   AF-A0A2C9KJB7-F1
#
_cell.length_a   1.000
_cell.length_b   1.000
_cell.length_c   1.000
_cell.angle_alpha   90.00
_cell.angle_beta   90.00
_cell.angle_gamma   90.00
#
_symmetry.space_group_name_H-M   'P 1'
#
loop_
_entity.id
_entity.type
_entity.pdbx_description
1 polymer ?
#
loop_
_entity_poly.entity_id
_entity_poly.type
_entity_poly.pdbx_seq_one_letter_code
_entity_poly.pdbx_strand_id
1 'polypeptide(L)'
;MADFAVFLTALKEQLNVTQSKVIAFGGSYGGMLAAYMRFKYPNIIDGCLASSAPIYMQDINSPRDFFFQHVTQVVEIQIEITEFVIY
;
A
#
# COMPACT_ATOMS: atom_id res chain seq x y z
N MET A 1 -5.22 13.25 1.24
CA MET A 1 -6.03 12.59 0.18
C MET A 1 -6.73 13.61 -0.71
N ALA A 2 -7.24 14.72 -0.15
CA ALA A 2 -7.88 15.79 -0.92
C ALA A 2 -7.05 16.29 -2.11
N ASP A 3 -5.73 16.49 -1.95
CA ASP A 3 -4.87 16.96 -3.05
C ASP A 3 -4.93 16.05 -4.28
N PHE A 4 -4.88 14.72 -4.08
CA PHE A 4 -5.02 13.76 -5.18
C PHE A 4 -6.41 13.80 -5.81
N ALA A 5 -7.47 13.97 -5.01
CA ALA A 5 -8.84 14.05 -5.52
C ALA A 5 -9.02 15.31 -6.39
N VAL A 6 -8.55 16.47 -5.92
CA VAL A 6 -8.60 17.73 -6.67
C VAL A 6 -7.77 17.63 -7.95
N PHE A 7 -6.54 17.13 -7.85
CA PHE A 7 -5.66 16.95 -9.00
C PHE A 7 -6.28 16.03 -10.06
N LEU A 8 -6.79 14.86 -9.68
CA LEU A 8 -7.38 13.90 -10.62
C LEU A 8 -8.63 14.44 -11.30
N THR A 9 -9.49 15.16 -10.58
CA THR A 9 -10.67 15.81 -11.18
C THR A 9 -10.23 16.84 -12.23
N ALA A 10 -9.31 17.75 -11.87
CA ALA A 10 -8.81 18.76 -12.78
C ALA A 10 -8.10 18.15 -14.00
N LEU A 11 -7.30 17.10 -13.80
CA LEU A 11 -6.58 16.41 -14.87
C LEU A 11 -7.54 15.74 -15.86
N LYS A 12 -8.60 15.08 -15.37
CA LYS A 12 -9.61 14.45 -16.22
C LYS A 12 -10.38 15.46 -17.07
N GLU A 13 -10.65 16.65 -16.52
CA GLU A 13 -11.25 17.76 -17.25
C GLU A 13 -10.31 18.31 -18.32
N GLN A 14 -9.05 18.60 -17.95
CA GLN A 14 -8.03 19.14 -18.86
C GLN A 14 -7.76 18.22 -20.06
N LEU A 15 -7.81 16.91 -19.85
CA LEU A 15 -7.60 15.91 -20.90
C LEU A 15 -8.90 15.50 -21.62
N ASN A 16 -10.06 16.05 -21.23
CA ASN A 16 -11.38 15.69 -21.75
C ASN A 16 -11.70 14.18 -21.64
N VAL A 17 -11.33 13.56 -20.52
CA VAL A 17 -11.49 12.12 -20.21
C VAL A 17 -12.30 11.89 -18.94
N THR A 18 -13.38 12.67 -18.75
CA THR A 18 -14.18 12.67 -17.51
C THR A 18 -14.79 11.30 -17.17
N GLN A 19 -15.04 10.46 -18.17
CA GLN A 19 -15.59 9.10 -18.00
C GLN A 19 -14.52 8.00 -17.82
N SER A 20 -13.23 8.33 -17.98
CA SER A 20 -12.16 7.34 -17.87
C SER A 20 -12.03 6.78 -16.46
N LYS A 21 -11.78 5.48 -16.40
CA LYS A 21 -11.57 4.73 -15.17
C LYS A 21 -10.19 5.02 -14.59
N VAL A 22 -10.10 5.14 -13.26
CA VAL A 22 -8.85 5.43 -12.55
C VAL A 22 -8.50 4.31 -11.59
N ILE A 23 -7.31 3.75 -11.75
CA ILE A 23 -6.75 2.73 -10.85
C ILE A 23 -5.57 3.33 -10.10
N ALA A 24 -5.65 3.33 -8.76
CA ALA A 24 -4.56 3.83 -7.91
C ALA A 24 -3.53 2.72 -7.62
N PHE A 25 -2.25 3.05 -7.69
CA PHE A 25 -1.16 2.13 -7.37
C PHE A 25 -0.28 2.72 -6.28
N GLY A 26 0.21 1.88 -5.36
CA GLY A 26 1.18 2.33 -4.36
C GLY A 26 1.79 1.18 -3.57
N GLY A 27 3.01 1.42 -3.07
CA GLY A 27 3.73 0.53 -2.17
C GLY A 27 3.88 1.13 -0.77
N SER A 28 3.91 0.30 0.29
CA SER A 28 4.13 0.76 1.67
C SER A 28 3.12 1.86 2.06
N TYR A 29 3.58 2.99 2.57
CA TYR A 29 2.72 4.16 2.84
C TYR A 29 1.94 4.60 1.60
N GLY A 30 2.56 4.61 0.41
CA GLY A 30 1.85 4.88 -0.84
C GLY A 30 0.73 3.88 -1.13
N GLY A 31 0.90 2.62 -0.74
CA GLY A 31 -0.14 1.60 -0.80
C GLY A 31 -1.30 1.89 0.15
N MET A 32 -1.00 2.38 1.36
CA MET A 32 -2.05 2.88 2.27
C MET A 32 -2.80 4.06 1.64
N LEU A 33 -2.09 5.01 1.03
CA LEU A 33 -2.74 6.13 0.34
C LEU A 33 -3.63 5.66 -0.82
N ALA A 34 -3.17 4.69 -1.62
CA ALA A 34 -3.97 4.11 -2.71
C ALA A 34 -5.26 3.46 -2.17
N ALA A 35 -5.17 2.66 -1.11
CA ALA A 35 -6.33 2.05 -0.45
C ALA A 35 -7.27 3.12 0.14
N TYR A 36 -6.74 4.13 0.82
CA TYR A 36 -7.52 5.22 1.41
C TYR A 36 -8.19 6.11 0.37
N MET A 37 -7.54 6.35 -0.78
CA MET A 37 -8.15 7.05 -1.90
C MET A 37 -9.35 6.28 -2.46
N ARG A 38 -9.21 4.95 -2.68
CA ARG A 38 -10.35 4.12 -3.11
C ARG A 38 -11.47 4.10 -2.08
N PHE A 39 -11.14 4.03 -0.79
CA PHE A 39 -12.13 4.01 0.29
C PHE A 39 -12.86 5.36 0.45
N LYS A 40 -12.15 6.49 0.44
CA LYS A 40 -12.71 7.82 0.68
C LYS A 40 -13.34 8.46 -0.55
N TYR A 41 -12.83 8.18 -1.75
CA TYR A 41 -13.29 8.77 -3.01
C TYR A 41 -13.63 7.67 -4.03
N PRO A 42 -14.58 6.78 -3.74
CA PRO A 42 -14.96 5.70 -4.65
C PRO A 42 -15.58 6.19 -5.96
N ASN A 43 -16.03 7.46 -6.00
CA ASN A 43 -16.51 8.15 -7.19
C ASN A 43 -15.39 8.65 -8.12
N ILE A 44 -14.14 8.72 -7.64
CA ILE A 44 -12.98 9.17 -8.41
C ILE A 44 -12.09 7.98 -8.78
N ILE A 45 -11.84 7.07 -7.82
CA ILE A 45 -10.97 5.90 -7.98
C ILE A 45 -11.81 4.65 -8.11
N ASP A 46 -11.74 3.94 -9.23
CA ASP A 46 -12.52 2.73 -9.50
C ASP A 46 -11.91 1.47 -8.86
N GLY A 47 -10.60 1.45 -8.66
CA GLY A 47 -9.89 0.33 -8.03
C GLY A 47 -8.49 0.74 -7.55
N CYS A 48 -7.84 -0.12 -6.77
CA CYS A 48 -6.47 0.13 -6.33
C CYS A 48 -5.65 -1.16 -6.13
N LEU A 49 -4.33 -1.05 -6.36
CA LEU A 49 -3.32 -2.02 -5.91
C LEU A 49 -2.50 -1.42 -4.78
N ALA A 50 -2.71 -1.92 -3.56
CA ALA A 50 -2.03 -1.48 -2.34
C ALA A 50 -0.94 -2.49 -1.94
N SER A 51 0.22 -2.40 -2.57
CA SER A 51 1.34 -3.34 -2.37
C SER A 51 2.06 -3.10 -1.04
N SER A 52 2.31 -4.17 -0.27
CA SER A 52 2.98 -4.12 1.04
C SER A 52 2.48 -2.98 1.96
N ALA A 53 1.18 -2.67 1.91
CA ALA A 53 0.59 -1.55 2.61
C ALA A 53 0.32 -1.93 4.08
N PRO A 54 0.98 -1.31 5.06
CA PRO A 54 0.83 -1.66 6.48
C PRO A 54 -0.43 -1.04 7.11
N ILE A 55 -1.60 -1.23 6.49
CA ILE A 55 -2.86 -0.58 6.91
C ILE A 55 -3.20 -0.89 8.37
N TYR A 56 -3.05 -2.16 8.77
CA TYR A 56 -3.36 -2.61 10.12
C TYR A 56 -2.32 -2.21 11.17
N MET A 57 -1.11 -1.78 10.78
CA MET A 57 -0.13 -1.28 11.76
C MET A 57 -0.58 0.01 12.44
N GLN A 58 -1.56 0.71 11.85
CA GLN A 58 -2.14 1.93 12.41
C GLN A 58 -3.31 1.63 13.37
N ASP A 59 -3.76 0.37 13.46
CA ASP A 59 -4.79 -0.02 14.42
C ASP A 59 -4.21 0.00 15.83
N ILE A 60 -4.91 0.66 16.75
CA ILE A 60 -4.53 0.73 18.17
C ILE A 60 -4.46 -0.65 18.83
N ASN A 61 -5.20 -1.63 18.29
CA ASN A 61 -5.21 -3.00 18.78
C ASN A 61 -4.17 -3.90 18.12
N SER A 62 -3.43 -3.39 17.12
CA SER A 62 -2.39 -4.18 16.48
C SER A 62 -1.23 -4.45 17.46
N PRO A 63 -0.69 -5.68 17.51
CA PRO A 63 0.58 -5.95 18.18
C PRO A 63 1.66 -4.97 17.69
N ARG A 64 2.58 -4.57 18.58
CA ARG A 64 3.65 -3.60 18.26
C ARG A 64 5.03 -4.23 18.11
N ASP A 65 5.15 -5.49 18.46
CA ASP A 65 6.37 -6.29 18.46
C ASP A 65 6.57 -7.11 17.17
N PHE A 66 5.50 -7.33 16.40
CA PHE A 66 5.55 -8.19 15.21
C PHE A 66 6.60 -7.74 14.18
N PHE A 67 6.86 -6.44 14.00
CA PHE A 67 7.81 -5.98 12.96
C PHE A 67 9.21 -6.54 13.21
N PHE A 68 9.76 -6.36 14.41
CA PHE A 68 11.09 -6.84 14.73
C PHE A 68 11.15 -8.37 14.87
N GLN A 69 10.05 -9.02 15.28
CA GLN A 69 9.96 -10.48 15.24
C GLN A 69 10.14 -11.02 13.82
N HIS A 70 9.45 -10.43 12.83
CA HIS A 70 9.61 -10.85 11.42
C HIS A 70 11.00 -10.52 10.88
N VAL A 71 11.61 -9.41 11.29
CA VAL A 71 13.01 -9.10 10.94
C VAL A 71 13.96 -10.17 11.48
N THR A 72 13.82 -10.58 12.74
CA THR A 72 14.65 -11.63 13.34
C THR A 72 14.47 -12.97 12.63
N GLN A 73 13.22 -13.37 12.33
CA GLN A 73 12.93 -14.61 11.62
C GLN A 73 13.61 -14.69 10.25
N VAL A 74 13.67 -13.58 9.49
CA VAL A 74 14.35 -13.56 8.19
C VAL A 74 15.85 -13.83 8.34
N VAL A 75 16.48 -13.36 9.42
CA VAL A 75 17.88 -13.64 9.71
C VAL A 75 18.08 -15.09 10.15
N GLU A 76 17.22 -15.62 11.01
CA GLU A 76 17.27 -17.02 11.46
C GLU A 76 17.12 -18.00 10.28
N ILE A 77 16.16 -17.77 9.38
CA ILE A 77 15.98 -18.57 8.16
C ILE A 77 17.23 -18.53 7.28
N GLN A 78 17.86 -17.36 7.14
CA GLN A 78 19.08 -17.23 6.35
C GLN A 78 20.24 -18.04 6.97
N ILE A 79 20.34 -18.09 8.29
CA ILE A 79 21.36 -18.88 9.00
C ILE A 79 21.11 -20.38 8.75
N GLU A 80 19.88 -20.86 8.94
CA GLU A 80 19.52 -22.28 8.71
C GLU A 80 19.82 -22.73 7.27
N ILE A 81 19.44 -21.93 6.27
CA ILE A 81 19.74 -22.23 4.86
C ILE A 81 21.24 -22.27 4.62
N THR A 82 21.99 -21.35 5.24
CA THR A 82 23.43 -21.32 5.09
C THR A 82 24.04 -22.58 5.68
N GLU A 83 23.69 -22.97 6.92
CA GLU A 83 24.16 -24.22 7.54
C GLU A 83 23.83 -25.47 6.72
N PHE A 84 22.65 -25.54 6.08
CA PHE A 84 22.26 -26.68 5.25
C PHE A 84 23.04 -26.80 3.92
N VAL A 85 23.64 -25.71 3.43
CA VAL A 85 24.39 -25.69 2.15
C VAL A 85 25.88 -26.00 2.36
N ILE A 86 26.39 -25.95 3.59
CA ILE A 86 27.81 -26.21 3.94
C ILE A 86 28.08 -27.65 4.42
N TYR A 87 27.08 -28.53 4.42
CA TYR A 87 27.19 -29.99 4.62
C TYR A 87 26.66 -30.75 3.41
#